data_AF-A0A8S3RUU0-F1
#
_entry.id   AF-A0A8S3RUU0-F1
#
_cell.length_a   1.000
_cell.length_b   1.000
_cell.length_c   1.000
_cell.angle_alpha   90.00
_cell.angle_beta   90.00
_cell.angle_gamma   90.00
#
_symmetry.space_group_name_H-M   'P 1'
#
loop_
_entity.id
_entity.type
_entity.pdbx_description
1 polymer ?
#
loop_
_entity_poly.entity_id
_entity_poly.type
_entity_poly.pdbx_seq_one_letter_code
_entity_poly.pdbx_strand_id
1 'polypeptide(L)'
;MIIVSTTGYIVSVLGPYHADYKNNDANIIKHNFEINMEQMTDWITEGDILIVDRGFRDAVDFLEEMEIEGLRHGKNDSENVVEEFPTPSKEELTNITVGVYQLKLARSYTCEHLDEDGDYIIMLNDEIEDTLRVKIQSRHTSSKLYLLWIEYGPAVIKGWYCQCKAGARVVGACAHVSSVLWYLGYARYADSVRNIKNWSMYLEDASNVPEEIEDSDSEASGPEE
;
A
#
# COMPACT_ATOMS: atom_id res chain seq x y z
N MET A 1 12.42 -21.33 -3.80
CA MET A 1 11.82 -20.28 -4.64
C MET A 1 10.76 -20.92 -5.52
N ILE A 2 9.59 -20.30 -5.69
CA ILE A 2 8.52 -20.84 -6.55
C ILE A 2 8.31 -19.86 -7.69
N ILE A 3 8.30 -20.37 -8.92
CA ILE A 3 7.98 -19.60 -10.13
C ILE A 3 6.56 -19.96 -10.53
N VAL A 4 5.71 -18.94 -10.61
CA VAL A 4 4.27 -19.08 -10.87
C VAL A 4 3.93 -18.25 -12.09
N SER A 5 3.21 -18.85 -13.04
CA SER A 5 2.70 -18.15 -14.22
C SER A 5 1.57 -17.18 -13.85
N THR A 6 1.29 -16.22 -14.73
CA THR A 6 0.16 -15.28 -14.60
C THR A 6 -1.22 -15.95 -14.57
N THR A 7 -1.30 -17.21 -15.03
CA THR A 7 -2.51 -18.04 -14.97
C THR A 7 -2.69 -18.79 -13.65
N GLY A 8 -1.74 -18.63 -12.70
CA GLY A 8 -1.79 -19.20 -11.37
C GLY A 8 -1.24 -20.63 -11.25
N TYR A 9 -0.66 -21.18 -12.31
CA TYR A 9 0.03 -22.47 -12.27
C TYR A 9 1.49 -22.30 -11.85
N ILE A 10 1.94 -23.19 -10.96
CA ILE A 10 3.36 -23.31 -10.59
C ILE A 10 4.10 -23.92 -11.79
N VAL A 11 5.08 -23.17 -12.31
CA VAL A 11 5.93 -23.57 -13.43
C VAL A 11 7.12 -24.38 -12.93
N SER A 12 7.75 -23.91 -11.84
CA SER A 12 8.89 -24.58 -11.24
C SER A 12 8.99 -24.28 -9.74
N VAL A 13 9.58 -25.22 -9.00
CA VAL A 13 9.92 -25.09 -7.59
C VAL A 13 11.42 -25.33 -7.46
N LEU A 14 12.17 -24.24 -7.35
CA LEU A 14 13.63 -24.25 -7.29
C LEU A 14 14.10 -24.30 -5.83
N GLY A 15 15.10 -25.14 -5.55
CA GLY A 15 15.63 -25.37 -4.20
C GLY A 15 15.10 -26.64 -3.53
N PRO A 16 15.56 -26.97 -2.32
CA PRO A 16 15.64 -26.09 -1.14
C PRO A 16 16.93 -25.27 -1.03
N TYR A 17 16.82 -24.10 -0.41
CA TYR A 17 17.95 -23.21 -0.11
C TYR A 17 18.16 -23.09 1.39
N HIS A 18 19.41 -22.91 1.82
CA HIS A 18 19.73 -22.65 3.22
C HIS A 18 19.24 -21.26 3.62
N ALA A 19 18.61 -21.16 4.79
CA ALA A 19 18.18 -19.88 5.38
C ALA A 19 19.37 -19.15 6.03
N ASP A 20 20.31 -18.69 5.21
CA ASP A 20 21.47 -17.91 5.65
C ASP A 20 21.63 -16.61 4.83
N TYR A 21 22.44 -15.68 5.34
CA TYR A 21 22.61 -14.35 4.73
C TYR A 21 23.25 -14.39 3.33
N LYS A 22 23.91 -15.49 2.95
CA LYS A 22 24.56 -15.63 1.64
C LYS A 22 23.54 -16.01 0.56
N ASN A 23 22.51 -16.76 0.95
CA ASN A 23 21.43 -17.24 0.08
C ASN A 23 20.18 -16.35 0.19
N ASN A 24 20.33 -15.04 -0.02
CA ASN A 24 19.16 -14.17 -0.15
C ASN A 24 18.48 -14.39 -1.52
N ASP A 25 17.23 -13.94 -1.65
CA ASP A 25 16.41 -14.13 -2.85
C ASP A 25 17.09 -13.63 -4.13
N ALA A 26 17.72 -12.46 -4.08
CA ALA A 26 18.45 -11.87 -5.20
C ALA A 26 19.66 -12.72 -5.64
N ASN A 27 20.45 -13.24 -4.71
CA ASN A 27 21.59 -14.11 -5.02
C ASN A 27 21.13 -15.46 -5.56
N ILE A 28 20.03 -15.99 -5.03
CA ILE A 28 19.44 -17.25 -5.47
C ILE A 28 19.00 -17.15 -6.93
N ILE A 29 18.27 -16.09 -7.32
CA ILE A 29 17.80 -15.97 -8.71
C ILE A 29 18.95 -15.79 -9.68
N LYS A 30 19.94 -14.95 -9.36
CA LYS A 30 21.14 -14.76 -10.19
C LYS A 30 21.87 -16.07 -10.42
N HIS A 31 22.13 -16.81 -9.34
CA HIS A 31 22.81 -18.11 -9.43
C HIS A 31 22.03 -19.12 -10.28
N ASN A 32 20.69 -19.16 -10.14
CA ASN A 32 19.87 -20.07 -10.92
C ASN A 32 19.92 -19.75 -12.43
N PHE A 33 19.90 -18.47 -12.81
CA PHE A 33 20.08 -18.05 -14.20
C PHE A 33 21.50 -18.39 -14.71
N GLU A 34 22.54 -18.11 -13.93
CA GLU A 34 23.94 -18.41 -14.29
C GLU A 34 24.18 -19.89 -14.59
N ILE A 35 23.61 -20.79 -13.81
CA ILE A 35 23.75 -22.24 -14.02
C ILE A 35 22.71 -22.83 -14.96
N ASN A 36 21.81 -21.99 -15.50
CA ASN A 36 20.61 -22.39 -16.24
C ASN A 36 19.84 -23.53 -15.51
N MET A 37 19.52 -23.30 -14.24
CA MET A 37 18.86 -24.28 -13.40
C MET A 37 17.52 -24.69 -14.03
N GLU A 38 17.27 -25.99 -14.14
CA GLU A 38 16.08 -26.54 -14.80
C GLU A 38 15.81 -25.98 -16.21
N GLN A 39 16.87 -25.64 -16.95
CA GLN A 39 16.75 -25.07 -18.30
C GLN A 39 15.90 -23.79 -18.30
N MET A 40 15.93 -23.01 -17.21
CA MET A 40 15.09 -21.82 -17.06
C MET A 40 15.30 -20.76 -18.14
N THR A 41 16.49 -20.66 -18.74
CA THR A 41 16.73 -19.75 -19.86
C THR A 41 16.08 -20.21 -21.17
N ASP A 42 15.60 -21.46 -21.24
CA ASP A 42 14.94 -21.99 -22.43
C ASP A 42 13.43 -21.63 -22.43
N TRP A 43 12.88 -21.31 -21.25
CA TRP A 43 11.46 -20.98 -21.07
C TRP A 43 11.20 -19.62 -20.39
N ILE A 44 12.25 -18.93 -19.95
CA ILE A 44 12.28 -17.48 -19.68
C ILE A 44 13.18 -16.87 -20.75
N THR A 45 12.56 -16.16 -21.67
CA THR A 45 13.17 -15.64 -22.88
C THR A 45 13.15 -14.12 -22.91
N GLU A 46 13.91 -13.53 -23.82
CA GLU A 46 13.92 -12.08 -24.09
C GLU A 46 12.48 -11.57 -24.30
N GLY A 47 12.12 -10.50 -23.58
CA GLY A 47 10.78 -9.92 -23.60
C GLY A 47 9.77 -10.54 -22.64
N ASP A 48 10.14 -11.58 -21.89
CA ASP A 48 9.32 -12.07 -20.78
C ASP A 48 9.36 -11.12 -19.58
N ILE A 49 8.20 -10.97 -18.93
CA ILE A 49 8.03 -10.09 -17.77
C ILE A 49 8.11 -10.91 -16.49
N LEU A 50 9.12 -10.65 -15.66
CA LEU A 50 9.26 -11.28 -14.34
C LEU A 50 8.79 -10.32 -13.24
N ILE A 51 7.66 -10.65 -12.61
CA ILE A 51 7.20 -9.96 -11.41
C ILE A 51 7.92 -10.52 -10.18
N VAL A 52 8.78 -9.70 -9.57
CA VAL A 52 9.59 -10.12 -8.43
C VAL A 52 9.19 -9.40 -7.14
N ASP A 53 9.33 -10.08 -6.00
CA ASP A 53 9.10 -9.50 -4.66
C ASP A 53 10.26 -8.57 -4.24
N ARG A 54 10.09 -7.80 -3.18
CA ARG A 54 11.08 -6.86 -2.64
C ARG A 54 12.45 -7.51 -2.36
N GLY A 55 12.48 -8.78 -1.98
CA GLY A 55 13.72 -9.53 -1.72
C GLY A 55 14.65 -9.65 -2.94
N PHE A 56 14.12 -9.45 -4.15
CA PHE A 56 14.87 -9.55 -5.41
C PHE A 56 15.37 -8.20 -5.93
N ARG A 57 15.25 -7.12 -5.14
CA ARG A 57 15.66 -5.76 -5.55
C ARG A 57 17.06 -5.73 -6.18
N ASP A 58 18.02 -6.40 -5.56
CA ASP A 58 19.41 -6.38 -6.00
C ASP A 58 19.66 -7.26 -7.25
N ALA A 59 18.63 -7.96 -7.75
CA ALA A 59 18.66 -8.74 -8.98
C ALA A 59 17.94 -8.06 -10.15
N VAL A 60 17.29 -6.92 -9.95
CA VAL A 60 16.54 -6.23 -11.02
C VAL A 60 17.46 -5.81 -12.16
N ASP A 61 18.56 -5.11 -11.87
CA ASP A 61 19.51 -4.68 -12.90
C ASP A 61 20.06 -5.87 -13.70
N PHE A 62 20.27 -7.02 -13.03
CA PHE A 62 20.68 -8.27 -13.69
C PHE A 62 19.60 -8.83 -14.62
N LEU A 63 18.32 -8.78 -14.22
CA LEU A 63 17.22 -9.24 -15.06
C LEU A 63 17.04 -8.31 -16.27
N GLU A 64 17.13 -7.00 -16.06
CA GLU A 64 17.06 -6.00 -17.12
C GLU A 64 18.22 -6.16 -18.13
N GLU A 65 19.44 -6.46 -17.67
CA GLU A 65 20.59 -6.81 -18.53
C GLU A 65 20.36 -8.07 -19.38
N MET A 66 19.49 -8.97 -18.93
CA MET A 66 19.06 -10.16 -19.67
C MET A 66 17.86 -9.89 -20.59
N GLU A 67 17.48 -8.62 -20.78
CA GLU A 67 16.30 -8.18 -21.55
C GLU A 67 14.99 -8.82 -21.05
N ILE A 68 14.96 -9.09 -19.74
CA ILE A 68 13.80 -9.54 -18.99
C ILE A 68 13.30 -8.33 -18.19
N GLU A 69 12.06 -7.92 -18.41
CA GLU A 69 11.49 -6.78 -17.68
C GLU A 69 11.22 -7.17 -16.22
N GLY A 70 12.08 -6.69 -15.32
CA GLY A 70 11.97 -6.87 -13.88
C GLY A 70 11.00 -5.86 -13.27
N LEU A 71 9.72 -6.22 -13.13
CA LEU A 71 8.73 -5.32 -12.53
C LEU A 71 8.99 -5.11 -11.04
N ARG A 72 9.25 -3.86 -10.65
CA ARG A 72 9.50 -3.47 -9.25
C ARG A 72 8.20 -3.45 -8.43
N HIS A 73 8.29 -3.94 -7.19
CA HIS A 73 7.23 -3.78 -6.17
C HIS A 73 7.34 -2.42 -5.46
N GLY A 74 6.26 -1.61 -5.52
CA GLY A 74 5.84 -0.62 -4.53
C GLY A 74 6.74 0.59 -4.27
N LYS A 75 6.24 1.81 -4.54
CA LYS A 75 6.81 3.06 -4.02
C LYS A 75 5.81 3.75 -3.08
N ASN A 76 6.24 4.19 -1.91
CA ASN A 76 5.39 4.93 -0.98
C ASN A 76 5.17 6.37 -1.49
N ASP A 77 4.01 6.98 -1.21
CA ASP A 77 3.73 8.37 -1.62
C ASP A 77 4.73 9.39 -1.05
N SER A 78 5.42 9.11 0.07
CA SER A 78 6.46 10.00 0.65
C SER A 78 7.58 10.37 -0.30
N GLU A 79 7.82 9.56 -1.32
CA GLU A 79 8.81 9.84 -2.36
C GLU A 79 8.31 10.84 -3.43
N ASN A 80 7.16 11.51 -3.23
CA ASN A 80 6.53 12.42 -4.18
C ASN A 80 6.34 11.78 -5.57
N VAL A 81 6.00 10.50 -5.59
CA VAL A 81 6.15 9.67 -6.78
C VAL A 81 5.18 10.04 -7.91
N VAL A 82 4.14 10.81 -7.61
CA VAL A 82 3.12 11.23 -8.57
C VAL A 82 2.98 12.76 -8.56
N GLU A 83 4.07 13.50 -8.81
CA GLU A 83 4.05 14.97 -8.85
C GLU A 83 3.04 15.51 -9.88
N GLU A 84 2.87 14.80 -11.00
CA GLU A 84 1.96 15.18 -12.10
C GLU A 84 0.52 14.70 -11.91
N PHE A 85 0.18 14.07 -10.77
CA PHE A 85 -1.20 13.63 -10.54
C PHE A 85 -2.14 14.85 -10.43
N PRO A 86 -3.33 14.80 -11.07
CA PRO A 86 -4.30 15.88 -11.02
C PRO A 86 -4.71 16.29 -9.61
N THR A 87 -5.02 17.57 -9.44
CA THR A 87 -5.61 18.15 -8.23
C THR A 87 -7.09 18.48 -8.46
N PRO A 88 -7.98 17.47 -8.58
CA PRO A 88 -9.40 17.70 -8.82
C PRO A 88 -10.02 18.47 -7.65
N SER A 89 -10.87 19.43 -7.99
CA SER A 89 -11.74 20.10 -7.03
C SER A 89 -12.65 19.11 -6.32
N LYS A 90 -13.17 19.53 -5.16
CA LYS A 90 -14.14 18.73 -4.41
C LYS A 90 -15.41 18.43 -5.21
N GLU A 91 -15.80 19.32 -6.12
CA GLU A 91 -16.93 19.12 -7.02
C GLU A 91 -16.63 18.03 -8.05
N GLU A 92 -15.46 18.05 -8.69
CA GLU A 92 -15.03 17.00 -9.61
C GLU A 92 -14.94 15.63 -8.94
N LEU A 93 -14.36 15.58 -7.73
CA LEU A 93 -14.37 14.37 -6.92
C LEU A 93 -15.79 13.89 -6.61
N THR A 94 -16.72 14.80 -6.33
CA THR A 94 -18.12 14.46 -6.04
C THR A 94 -18.83 13.91 -7.28
N ASN A 95 -18.51 14.45 -8.46
CA ASN A 95 -19.05 13.99 -9.74
C ASN A 95 -18.51 12.60 -10.08
N ILE A 96 -17.20 12.36 -9.90
CA ILE A 96 -16.54 11.06 -10.07
C ILE A 96 -17.17 10.00 -9.15
N THR A 97 -17.38 10.33 -7.88
CA THR A 97 -17.97 9.40 -6.91
C THR A 97 -19.49 9.29 -6.99
N VAL A 98 -20.14 10.08 -7.86
CA VAL A 98 -21.61 10.18 -8.00
C VAL A 98 -22.26 10.45 -6.63
N GLY A 99 -21.70 11.43 -5.92
CA GLY A 99 -22.22 11.93 -4.65
C GLY A 99 -21.25 11.86 -3.47
N VAL A 100 -21.62 12.52 -2.38
CA VAL A 100 -20.73 12.80 -1.23
C VAL A 100 -20.48 11.61 -0.31
N TYR A 101 -21.24 10.52 -0.46
CA TYR A 101 -21.16 9.38 0.47
C TYR A 101 -19.77 8.74 0.47
N GLN A 102 -19.24 8.42 -0.72
CA GLN A 102 -17.93 7.79 -0.83
C GLN A 102 -16.81 8.74 -0.40
N LEU A 103 -16.94 10.05 -0.64
CA LEU A 103 -15.98 11.06 -0.17
C LEU A 103 -15.96 11.21 1.35
N LYS A 104 -17.12 11.08 2.01
CA LYS A 104 -17.19 11.08 3.49
C LYS A 104 -16.46 9.87 4.08
N LEU A 105 -16.54 8.72 3.40
CA LEU A 105 -15.84 7.51 3.81
C LEU A 105 -14.35 7.55 3.44
N ALA A 106 -13.98 8.24 2.36
CA ALA A 106 -12.62 8.30 1.83
C ALA A 106 -11.61 8.65 2.92
N ARG A 107 -11.90 9.62 3.79
CA ARG A 107 -11.02 9.97 4.92
C ARG A 107 -10.69 8.78 5.82
N SER A 108 -11.72 8.06 6.29
CA SER A 108 -11.53 6.89 7.17
C SER A 108 -10.73 5.80 6.47
N TYR A 109 -11.08 5.53 5.21
CA TYR A 109 -10.37 4.54 4.41
C TYR A 109 -8.92 4.93 4.16
N THR A 110 -8.64 6.20 3.88
CA THR A 110 -7.27 6.66 3.71
C THR A 110 -6.48 6.43 5.00
N CYS A 111 -7.00 6.84 6.16
CA CYS A 111 -6.32 6.64 7.45
C CYS A 111 -6.03 5.18 7.78
N GLU A 112 -6.95 4.26 7.44
CA GLU A 112 -6.75 2.81 7.63
C GLU A 112 -5.62 2.23 6.75
N HIS A 113 -5.22 2.95 5.70
CA HIS A 113 -4.24 2.51 4.70
C HIS A 113 -3.02 3.42 4.63
N LEU A 114 -2.88 4.35 5.58
CA LEU A 114 -1.61 5.03 5.81
C LEU A 114 -0.71 4.10 6.61
N ASP A 115 0.57 4.05 6.27
CA ASP A 115 1.57 3.40 7.11
C ASP A 115 1.94 4.26 8.34
N GLU A 116 2.89 3.78 9.14
CA GLU A 116 3.34 4.45 10.38
C GLU A 116 3.89 5.87 10.11
N ASP A 117 4.37 6.13 8.89
CA ASP A 117 4.91 7.41 8.45
C ASP A 117 3.82 8.32 7.82
N GLY A 118 2.59 7.80 7.66
CA GLY A 118 1.47 8.53 7.08
C GLY A 118 1.40 8.45 5.56
N ASP A 119 2.08 7.48 4.96
CA ASP A 119 2.18 7.30 3.52
C ASP A 119 1.21 6.25 3.00
N TYR A 120 0.70 6.50 1.80
CA TYR A 120 -0.09 5.52 1.07
C TYR A 120 0.85 4.63 0.24
N ILE A 121 0.75 3.31 0.39
CA ILE A 121 1.53 2.37 -0.42
C ILE A 121 0.96 2.36 -1.84
N ILE A 122 1.71 2.92 -2.79
CA ILE A 122 1.31 3.08 -4.18
C ILE A 122 2.21 2.22 -5.06
N MET A 123 1.69 1.73 -6.18
CA MET A 123 2.49 0.98 -7.15
C MET A 123 2.42 1.67 -8.49
N LEU A 124 3.35 2.58 -8.74
CA LEU A 124 3.45 3.15 -10.07
C LEU A 124 3.57 2.06 -11.12
N ASN A 125 2.79 2.23 -12.18
CA ASN A 125 2.95 1.45 -13.39
C ASN A 125 3.92 2.23 -14.29
N ASP A 126 5.01 1.60 -14.67
CA ASP A 126 5.99 2.10 -15.66
C ASP A 126 5.67 1.62 -17.08
N GLU A 127 4.84 0.59 -17.22
CA GLU A 127 4.47 0.03 -18.54
C GLU A 127 3.46 0.88 -19.33
N ILE A 128 2.56 1.59 -18.62
CA ILE A 128 1.50 2.39 -19.23
C ILE A 128 1.61 3.80 -18.68
N GLU A 129 2.07 4.72 -19.53
CA GLU A 129 2.07 6.16 -19.24
C GLU A 129 0.68 6.59 -18.75
N ASP A 130 0.63 7.63 -17.91
CA ASP A 130 -0.63 8.20 -17.42
C ASP A 130 -1.52 7.23 -16.60
N THR A 131 -1.00 6.07 -16.17
CA THR A 131 -1.77 5.06 -15.43
C THR A 131 -1.16 4.74 -14.08
N LEU A 132 -1.90 5.04 -13.02
CA LEU A 132 -1.56 4.66 -11.66
C LEU A 132 -2.12 3.27 -11.35
N ARG A 133 -1.30 2.38 -10.80
CA ARG A 133 -1.77 1.13 -10.18
C ARG A 133 -1.65 1.26 -8.66
N VAL A 134 -2.62 0.75 -7.92
CA VAL A 134 -2.59 0.79 -6.45
C VAL A 134 -3.07 -0.53 -5.91
N LYS A 135 -2.38 -1.02 -4.88
CA LYS A 135 -2.77 -2.21 -4.13
C LYS A 135 -3.25 -1.77 -2.77
N ILE A 136 -4.49 -2.14 -2.47
CA ILE A 136 -5.18 -1.73 -1.26
C ILE A 136 -5.68 -2.97 -0.53
N GLN A 137 -5.59 -2.97 0.80
CA GLN A 137 -6.12 -4.06 1.60
C GLN A 137 -7.65 -4.01 1.66
N SER A 138 -8.26 -5.18 1.75
CA SER A 138 -9.70 -5.29 1.99
C SER A 138 -10.02 -4.94 3.43
N ARG A 139 -10.92 -3.98 3.65
CA ARG A 139 -11.43 -3.69 5.01
C ARG A 139 -12.09 -4.87 5.73
N HIS A 140 -12.56 -5.87 4.97
CA HIS A 140 -13.32 -6.99 5.52
C HIS A 140 -12.42 -8.16 5.90
N THR A 141 -11.17 -8.18 5.44
CA THR A 141 -10.25 -9.27 5.72
C THR A 141 -8.82 -8.85 5.40
N SER A 142 -7.92 -9.10 6.33
CA SER A 142 -6.51 -8.75 6.19
C SER A 142 -5.78 -9.58 5.12
N SER A 143 -6.31 -10.75 4.75
CA SER A 143 -5.69 -11.65 3.77
C SER A 143 -5.99 -11.28 2.32
N LYS A 144 -6.92 -10.35 2.06
CA LYS A 144 -7.32 -9.99 0.70
C LYS A 144 -6.83 -8.61 0.32
N LEU A 145 -6.17 -8.55 -0.82
CA LEU A 145 -5.69 -7.32 -1.44
C LEU A 145 -6.44 -7.13 -2.76
N TYR A 146 -6.79 -5.89 -3.07
CA TYR A 146 -7.40 -5.51 -4.34
C TYR A 146 -6.42 -4.65 -5.12
N LEU A 147 -6.38 -4.87 -6.43
CA LEU A 147 -5.76 -3.94 -7.36
C LEU A 147 -6.80 -2.94 -7.86
N LEU A 148 -6.38 -1.69 -7.98
CA LEU A 148 -7.10 -0.64 -8.67
C LEU A 148 -6.17 0.11 -9.61
N TRP A 149 -6.77 0.70 -10.64
CA TRP A 149 -6.10 1.50 -11.65
C TRP A 149 -6.81 2.84 -11.77
N ILE A 150 -6.04 3.89 -11.99
CA ILE A 150 -6.53 5.24 -12.28
C ILE A 150 -5.76 5.74 -13.49
N GLU A 151 -6.47 5.99 -14.58
CA GLU A 151 -5.95 6.66 -15.75
C GLU A 151 -6.15 8.17 -15.56
N TYR A 152 -5.09 8.94 -15.73
CA TYR A 152 -5.09 10.37 -15.59
C TYR A 152 -4.44 11.03 -16.82
N GLY A 153 -4.42 12.34 -16.85
CA GLY A 153 -3.63 13.13 -17.78
C GLY A 153 -3.38 14.49 -17.17
N PRO A 154 -2.89 15.46 -17.94
CA PRO A 154 -2.62 16.79 -17.43
C PRO A 154 -3.86 17.40 -16.76
N ALA A 155 -3.82 17.49 -15.43
CA ALA A 155 -4.88 18.03 -14.57
C ALA A 155 -6.28 17.35 -14.66
N VAL A 156 -6.40 16.15 -15.24
CA VAL A 156 -7.70 15.47 -15.38
C VAL A 156 -7.63 13.98 -15.07
N ILE A 157 -8.66 13.47 -14.39
CA ILE A 157 -8.88 12.02 -14.23
C ILE A 157 -9.69 11.51 -15.43
N LYS A 158 -9.11 10.59 -16.20
CA LYS A 158 -9.71 10.04 -17.42
C LYS A 158 -10.56 8.80 -17.15
N GLY A 159 -10.12 7.94 -16.24
CA GLY A 159 -10.79 6.68 -15.95
C GLY A 159 -10.30 6.00 -14.67
N TRP A 160 -11.09 5.05 -14.17
CA TRP A 160 -10.72 4.25 -13.00
C TRP A 160 -11.37 2.87 -13.01
N TYR A 161 -10.70 1.90 -12.41
CA TYR A 161 -11.23 0.55 -12.21
C TYR A 161 -10.68 -0.07 -10.93
N CYS A 162 -11.48 -0.87 -10.24
CA CYS A 162 -11.04 -1.60 -9.05
C CYS A 162 -11.62 -3.01 -9.04
N GLN A 163 -10.78 -4.00 -8.71
CA GLN A 163 -11.17 -5.41 -8.63
C GLN A 163 -12.13 -5.73 -7.46
N CYS A 164 -12.44 -4.76 -6.59
CA CYS A 164 -13.37 -5.03 -5.51
C CYS A 164 -14.78 -5.25 -6.05
N LYS A 165 -15.59 -6.01 -5.30
CA LYS A 165 -16.96 -6.36 -5.70
C LYS A 165 -17.82 -5.14 -6.04
N ALA A 166 -17.58 -4.00 -5.39
CA ALA A 166 -18.27 -2.75 -5.67
C ALA A 166 -17.73 -2.06 -6.93
N GLY A 167 -16.41 -2.06 -7.16
CA GLY A 167 -15.77 -1.38 -8.30
C GLY A 167 -16.28 -1.85 -9.66
N ALA A 168 -16.66 -3.12 -9.78
CA ALA A 168 -17.24 -3.67 -11.00
C ALA A 168 -18.77 -3.49 -11.14
N ARG A 169 -19.46 -2.88 -10.15
CA ARG A 169 -20.94 -2.90 -10.05
C ARG A 169 -21.60 -1.56 -9.81
N VAL A 170 -20.86 -0.57 -9.30
CA VAL A 170 -21.43 0.74 -8.97
C VAL A 170 -21.24 1.72 -10.12
N VAL A 171 -22.22 2.59 -10.32
CA VAL A 171 -22.05 3.81 -11.12
C VAL A 171 -21.30 4.81 -10.26
N GLY A 172 -20.14 5.29 -10.74
CA GLY A 172 -19.20 6.13 -9.99
C GLY A 172 -17.98 5.35 -9.51
N ALA A 173 -17.51 5.62 -8.30
CA ALA A 173 -16.31 5.01 -7.74
C ALA A 173 -16.62 4.19 -6.48
N CYS A 174 -15.88 3.10 -6.28
CA CYS A 174 -15.92 2.38 -5.00
C CYS A 174 -15.14 3.14 -3.92
N ALA A 175 -15.28 2.72 -2.67
CA ALA A 175 -14.57 3.35 -1.55
C ALA A 175 -13.04 3.34 -1.72
N HIS A 176 -12.46 2.30 -2.35
CA HIS A 176 -11.03 2.22 -2.58
C HIS A 176 -10.52 3.24 -3.61
N VAL A 177 -11.22 3.37 -4.74
CA VAL A 177 -10.87 4.38 -5.75
C VAL A 177 -11.07 5.78 -5.15
N SER A 178 -12.15 5.96 -4.40
CA SER A 178 -12.46 7.23 -3.74
C SER A 178 -11.40 7.64 -2.71
N SER A 179 -10.86 6.70 -1.93
CA SER A 179 -9.79 6.99 -0.96
C SER A 179 -8.49 7.40 -1.63
N VAL A 180 -8.12 6.74 -2.72
CA VAL A 180 -6.91 7.08 -3.49
C VAL A 180 -7.05 8.43 -4.16
N LEU A 181 -8.15 8.68 -4.88
CA LEU A 181 -8.43 9.96 -5.52
C LEU A 181 -8.48 11.11 -4.51
N TRP A 182 -9.12 10.88 -3.36
CA TRP A 182 -9.20 11.88 -2.31
C TRP A 182 -7.83 12.17 -1.70
N TYR A 183 -7.02 11.15 -1.40
CA TYR A 183 -5.69 11.34 -0.82
C TYR A 183 -4.75 12.06 -1.80
N LEU A 184 -4.55 11.50 -2.99
CA LEU A 184 -3.63 12.04 -3.99
C LEU A 184 -4.08 13.36 -4.57
N GLY A 185 -5.38 13.53 -4.83
CA GLY A 185 -5.90 14.72 -5.50
C GLY A 185 -6.17 15.91 -4.58
N TYR A 186 -6.37 15.66 -3.28
CA TYR A 186 -6.84 16.69 -2.35
C TYR A 186 -6.11 16.66 -1.00
N ALA A 187 -6.08 15.50 -0.36
CA ALA A 187 -5.71 15.39 1.05
C ALA A 187 -4.21 15.60 1.27
N ARG A 188 -3.33 15.10 0.39
CA ARG A 188 -1.87 15.29 0.48
C ARG A 188 -1.44 16.77 0.39
N TYR A 189 -2.27 17.62 -0.19
CA TYR A 189 -2.05 19.06 -0.32
C TYR A 189 -2.74 19.88 0.77
N ALA A 190 -3.61 19.27 1.56
CA ALA A 190 -4.31 19.92 2.65
C ALA A 190 -3.59 19.61 3.97
N ASP A 191 -3.11 20.65 4.68
CA ASP A 191 -2.45 20.57 6.01
C ASP A 191 -3.24 19.80 7.10
N SER A 192 -4.47 19.37 6.80
CA SER A 192 -5.40 18.71 7.72
C SER A 192 -5.22 17.19 7.86
N VAL A 193 -4.54 16.50 6.93
CA VAL A 193 -4.43 15.02 7.00
C VAL A 193 -3.36 14.58 8.00
N ARG A 194 -2.29 15.37 8.14
CA ARG A 194 -1.21 15.12 9.11
C ARG A 194 -1.59 15.51 10.56
N ASN A 195 -2.76 16.11 10.77
CA ASN A 195 -3.21 16.62 12.07
C ASN A 195 -4.45 15.86 12.59
N ILE A 196 -4.44 14.53 12.58
CA ILE A 196 -5.36 13.78 13.43
C ILE A 196 -4.85 13.93 14.87
N LYS A 197 -5.58 14.70 15.67
CA LYS A 197 -5.35 14.79 17.12
C LYS A 197 -5.41 13.38 17.68
N ASN A 198 -4.28 12.85 18.14
CA ASN A 198 -4.22 11.50 18.68
C ASN A 198 -4.98 11.45 20.01
N TRP A 199 -6.22 10.95 19.96
CA TRP A 199 -7.07 10.84 21.15
C TRP A 199 -6.58 9.77 22.12
N SER A 200 -5.72 8.84 21.70
CA SER A 200 -5.16 7.80 22.60
C SER A 200 -4.27 8.40 23.69
N MET A 201 -3.76 9.61 23.49
CA MET A 201 -2.99 10.37 24.47
C MET A 201 -3.82 10.83 25.67
N TYR A 202 -5.14 10.87 25.53
CA TYR A 202 -6.09 11.28 26.58
C TYR A 202 -6.87 10.10 27.15
N LEU A 203 -6.56 8.88 26.73
CA LEU A 203 -7.13 7.66 27.29
C LEU A 203 -6.18 7.16 28.38
N GLU A 204 -6.65 7.12 29.61
CA GLU A 204 -5.95 6.43 30.70
C GLU A 204 -6.14 4.92 30.51
N ASP A 205 -5.02 4.19 30.50
CA ASP A 205 -5.02 2.73 30.38
C ASP A 205 -5.67 2.12 31.62
N ALA A 206 -6.74 1.34 31.43
CA ALA A 206 -7.47 0.69 32.51
C ALA A 206 -6.64 -0.32 33.32
N SER A 207 -5.44 -0.69 32.83
CA SER A 207 -4.46 -1.48 33.57
C SER A 207 -3.58 -0.67 34.53
N ASN A 208 -3.58 0.67 34.41
CA ASN A 208 -2.98 1.58 35.38
C ASN A 208 -4.01 1.94 36.47
N VAL A 209 -4.08 1.09 37.49
CA VAL A 209 -4.85 1.40 38.71
C VAL A 209 -4.01 2.37 39.57
N PRO A 210 -4.53 3.55 39.95
CA PRO A 210 -3.81 4.44 40.86
C PRO A 210 -3.48 3.73 42.17
N GLU A 211 -2.28 3.94 42.71
CA GLU A 211 -1.95 3.42 44.05
C GLU A 211 -2.93 3.98 45.08
N GLU A 212 -3.46 3.10 45.93
CA GLU A 212 -4.35 3.47 47.02
C GLU A 212 -3.63 4.50 47.90
N ILE A 213 -4.24 5.68 48.03
CA ILE A 213 -3.77 6.70 48.96
C ILE A 213 -3.95 6.11 50.35
N GLU A 214 -2.85 5.82 51.06
CA GLU A 214 -2.91 5.52 52.49
C GLU A 214 -3.54 6.73 53.20
N ASP A 215 -4.82 6.61 53.59
CA ASP A 215 -5.49 7.57 54.44
C ASP A 215 -4.77 7.58 55.80
N SER A 216 -3.81 8.49 55.94
CA SER A 216 -3.21 8.83 57.23
C SER A 216 -4.24 9.65 58.01
N ASP A 217 -5.03 8.96 58.83
CA ASP A 217 -5.86 9.58 59.87
C ASP A 217 -4.96 10.32 60.87
N SER A 218 -4.75 11.62 60.67
CA SER A 218 -4.20 12.52 61.67
C SER A 218 -5.32 13.28 62.36
N GLU A 219 -5.54 12.96 63.64
CA GLU A 219 -6.48 13.59 64.56
C GLU A 219 -6.34 15.13 64.59
N ALA A 220 -7.47 15.83 64.39
CA ALA A 220 -7.56 17.27 64.63
C ALA A 220 -8.25 17.53 65.99
N SER A 221 -7.47 18.06 66.93
CA SER A 221 -7.92 18.67 68.17
C SER A 221 -8.76 19.93 67.90
N GLY A 222 -9.98 19.97 68.44
CA GLY A 222 -10.86 21.14 68.42
C GLY A 222 -10.54 22.14 69.54
N PRO A 223 -10.87 23.44 69.38
CA PRO A 223 -10.38 24.51 70.25
C PRO A 223 -11.24 24.74 71.49
N GLU A 224 -10.60 25.39 72.46
CA GLU A 224 -11.10 25.82 73.77
C GLU A 224 -12.32 26.76 73.70
N GLU A 225 -13.25 26.61 74.66
CA GLU A 225 -14.08 27.68 75.24
C GLU A 225 -13.84 27.73 76.75
#